data_AF-A0A8H6DF02-F1
#
_entry.id   AF-A0A8H6DF02-F1
#
_cell.length_a   1.000
_cell.length_b   1.000
_cell.length_c   1.000
_cell.angle_alpha   90.00
_cell.angle_beta   90.00
_cell.angle_gamma   90.00
#
_symmetry.space_group_name_H-M   'P 1'
#
loop_
_entity.id
_entity.type
_entity.pdbx_description
1 polymer ?
#
loop_
_entity_poly.entity_id
_entity_poly.type
_entity_poly.pdbx_seq_one_letter_code
_entity_poly.pdbx_strand_id
1 'polypeptide(L)'
;MRLQSITAILAAAATASAQSVSGKAYGFAAGVTGGEGEAVTPASAEELATLLADDTPRVIYLDKEFDFTGDVKTGAGCDRKSCSASNGGQLYLGHLSCGGDDNVAVSSITYDAAGPEPLPVGSNKSIIGNGKAVLKGKGLSIKKGSKNVIVQGIEFTDINPGVVWGGDALELKGLNDGVWIDHCKFSKVGRMFIVSHYDGSRLTISNSEFDGVTDTSASCNGNHYWTMMFYGEGDQVTLDRNHFHDVAGRAPKLGEPGTNGYFHATNNYFQNMKGHAFDAYQGANAIIEGNVFDGVDTPITKEAASVSTLFVADESGASACQSALGRACVPNSATSSGDLPSLKGESGLNAVAKNKDNIITPVSASEVIALVLGSVGPANVGSNSNSGSGSDSAPSQSPESGNNTTETSPATPETTPETTPETALETTPEAVSEQEETETEPVANAEVKPVASDDCEEETDASPSKTEETPVATGDCDDEIEAAADTSSETEQKPAASATPSKQASSSSDDCDEEPKAEVKPVATGYCDEEQTSEAAADSSSSAGSSTAQMYGQCGGKNWTGATTCPSGTSCKKMNDYYSQCIGSNSRVRRYVQ
;
A
#
# COMPACT_ATOMS: atom_id res chain seq x y z
N MET A 1 -32.49 73.33 1.59
CA MET A 1 -31.56 72.23 1.90
C MET A 1 -31.09 71.61 0.59
N ARG A 2 -29.83 71.20 0.48
CA ARG A 2 -29.34 70.25 -0.52
C ARG A 2 -28.76 69.07 0.26
N LEU A 3 -29.36 67.89 0.17
CA LEU A 3 -28.79 66.67 0.72
C LEU A 3 -27.91 66.05 -0.35
N GLN A 4 -26.65 65.74 -0.03
CA GLN A 4 -25.72 65.10 -0.95
C GLN A 4 -25.89 63.58 -0.83
N SER A 5 -26.19 62.91 -1.94
CA SER A 5 -26.19 61.46 -2.00
C SER A 5 -24.76 60.93 -1.91
N ILE A 6 -24.44 60.23 -0.81
CA ILE A 6 -23.19 59.49 -0.69
C ILE A 6 -23.41 58.09 -1.28
N THR A 7 -22.85 57.83 -2.44
CA THR A 7 -22.84 56.48 -3.04
C THR A 7 -21.81 55.63 -2.30
N ALA A 8 -22.27 54.69 -1.48
CA ALA A 8 -21.40 53.69 -0.86
C ALA A 8 -20.98 52.66 -1.92
N ILE A 9 -19.67 52.54 -2.17
CA ILE A 9 -19.10 51.45 -2.97
C ILE A 9 -18.86 50.28 -2.01
N LEU A 10 -19.68 49.24 -2.09
CA LEU A 10 -19.37 47.96 -1.46
C LEU A 10 -18.25 47.30 -2.28
N ALA A 11 -17.03 47.30 -1.74
CA ALA A 11 -15.96 46.46 -2.24
C ALA A 11 -16.29 45.01 -1.85
N ALA A 12 -16.68 44.18 -2.82
CA ALA A 12 -16.81 42.75 -2.63
C ALA A 12 -15.41 42.15 -2.47
N ALA A 13 -14.95 42.06 -1.22
CA ALA A 13 -13.74 41.32 -0.88
C ALA A 13 -14.00 39.83 -1.12
N ALA A 14 -13.59 39.33 -2.29
CA ALA A 14 -13.52 37.90 -2.54
C ALA A 14 -12.57 37.29 -1.50
N THR A 15 -13.10 36.46 -0.60
CA THR A 15 -12.30 35.72 0.36
C THR A 15 -11.51 34.67 -0.39
N ALA A 16 -10.27 35.03 -0.75
CA ALA A 16 -9.29 34.05 -1.21
C ALA A 16 -9.04 33.08 -0.04
N SER A 17 -9.58 31.86 -0.17
CA SER A 17 -9.27 30.77 0.75
C SER A 17 -7.76 30.58 0.80
N ALA A 18 -7.19 30.50 1.99
CA ALA A 18 -5.76 30.25 2.14
C ALA A 18 -5.40 28.94 1.44
N GLN A 19 -4.37 28.97 0.59
CA GLN A 19 -3.79 27.77 -0.02
C GLN A 19 -2.94 27.07 1.04
N SER A 20 -3.61 26.36 1.95
CA SER A 20 -3.02 25.69 3.10
C SER A 20 -3.62 24.31 3.29
N VAL A 21 -2.90 23.44 3.98
CA VAL A 21 -3.40 22.14 4.45
C VAL A 21 -4.70 22.32 5.23
N SER A 22 -5.70 21.50 4.91
CA SER A 22 -6.95 21.40 5.65
C SER A 22 -6.82 20.38 6.78
N GLY A 23 -7.33 20.69 7.97
CA GLY A 23 -7.28 19.78 9.13
C GLY A 23 -5.88 19.65 9.75
N LYS A 24 -5.58 18.47 10.30
CA LYS A 24 -4.29 18.12 10.92
C LYS A 24 -4.02 16.63 10.75
N ALA A 25 -2.75 16.26 10.58
CA ALA A 25 -2.36 14.86 10.55
C ALA A 25 -2.62 14.17 11.90
N TYR A 26 -3.11 12.94 11.82
CA TYR A 26 -3.50 12.08 12.94
C TYR A 26 -3.01 10.66 12.71
N GLY A 27 -3.44 9.70 13.52
CA GLY A 27 -3.00 8.31 13.40
C GLY A 27 -1.50 8.18 13.69
N PHE A 28 -0.85 7.18 13.08
CA PHE A 28 0.60 7.08 13.12
C PHE A 28 1.33 8.31 12.54
N ALA A 29 0.69 9.13 11.68
CA ALA A 29 1.24 10.40 11.19
C ALA A 29 0.97 11.62 12.10
N ALA A 30 0.49 11.43 13.32
CA ALA A 30 0.29 12.53 14.26
C ALA A 30 1.56 13.39 14.41
N GLY A 31 1.35 14.71 14.43
CA GLY A 31 2.41 15.72 14.52
C GLY A 31 3.04 16.16 13.20
N VAL A 32 2.65 15.57 12.05
CA VAL A 32 3.09 16.05 10.72
C VAL A 32 2.46 17.42 10.41
N THR A 33 3.31 18.36 10.00
CA THR A 33 2.94 19.73 9.55
C THR A 33 3.14 19.93 8.05
N GLY A 34 3.94 19.09 7.41
CA GLY A 34 4.32 19.20 6.01
C GLY A 34 5.34 20.33 5.77
N GLY A 35 5.18 21.05 4.66
CA GLY A 35 5.98 22.22 4.33
C GLY A 35 5.37 23.53 4.83
N GLU A 36 6.25 24.52 5.03
CA GLU A 36 5.92 25.85 5.54
C GLU A 36 6.07 26.92 4.44
N GLY A 37 5.67 28.16 4.76
CA GLY A 37 5.79 29.33 3.87
C GLY A 37 4.53 29.66 3.08
N GLU A 38 4.67 30.58 2.12
CA GLU A 38 3.63 30.92 1.16
C GLU A 38 3.49 29.80 0.10
N ALA A 39 2.28 29.54 -0.37
CA ALA A 39 2.02 28.50 -1.34
C ALA A 39 2.56 28.86 -2.73
N VAL A 40 3.22 27.90 -3.37
CA VAL A 40 3.74 28.03 -4.74
C VAL A 40 2.88 27.19 -5.68
N THR A 41 2.22 27.83 -6.64
CA THR A 41 1.53 27.15 -7.75
C THR A 41 2.51 26.94 -8.92
N PRO A 42 2.85 25.69 -9.31
CA PRO A 42 3.75 25.47 -10.44
C PRO A 42 3.09 25.83 -11.78
N ALA A 43 3.79 26.59 -12.62
CA ALA A 43 3.36 26.89 -13.97
C ALA A 43 3.38 25.64 -14.87
N SER A 44 4.40 24.78 -14.74
CA SER A 44 4.62 23.60 -15.58
C SER A 44 5.01 22.33 -14.80
N ALA A 45 5.04 21.20 -15.51
CA ALA A 45 5.44 19.89 -15.00
C ALA A 45 6.89 19.84 -14.50
N GLU A 46 7.80 20.56 -15.15
CA GLU A 46 9.22 20.65 -14.81
C GLU A 46 9.45 21.51 -13.56
N GLU A 47 8.67 22.59 -13.40
CA GLU A 47 8.68 23.39 -12.18
C GLU A 47 8.11 22.59 -11.00
N LEU A 48 7.00 21.87 -11.19
CA LEU A 48 6.46 20.96 -10.19
C LEU A 48 7.49 19.93 -9.75
N ALA A 49 8.14 19.24 -10.69
CA ALA A 49 9.21 18.29 -10.39
C ALA A 49 10.37 18.92 -9.59
N THR A 50 10.72 20.17 -9.88
CA THR A 50 11.78 20.92 -9.18
C THR A 50 11.36 21.26 -7.73
N LEU A 51 10.16 21.79 -7.54
CA LEU A 51 9.63 22.20 -6.23
C LEU A 51 9.42 20.99 -5.30
N LEU A 52 9.00 19.83 -5.84
CA LEU A 52 8.89 18.58 -5.10
C LEU A 52 10.25 18.06 -4.63
N ALA A 53 11.26 18.16 -5.49
CA ALA A 53 12.54 17.49 -5.32
C ALA A 53 13.55 18.25 -4.46
N ASP A 54 13.40 19.55 -4.22
CA ASP A 54 14.38 20.31 -3.42
C ASP A 54 14.26 20.09 -1.91
N ASP A 55 15.23 20.62 -1.15
CA ASP A 55 15.32 20.47 0.31
C ASP A 55 14.68 21.64 1.10
N THR A 56 14.01 22.58 0.40
CA THR A 56 13.33 23.74 1.00
C THR A 56 11.98 23.31 1.57
N PRO A 57 11.57 23.74 2.79
CA PRO A 57 10.18 23.61 3.22
C PRO A 57 9.24 24.33 2.24
N ARG A 58 8.19 23.66 1.75
CA ARG A 58 7.25 24.26 0.77
C ARG A 58 5.81 23.79 0.93
N VAL A 59 4.88 24.73 0.87
CA VAL A 59 3.51 24.47 0.42
C VAL A 59 3.49 24.56 -1.12
N ILE A 60 3.03 23.51 -1.78
CA ILE A 60 2.95 23.40 -3.25
C ILE A 60 1.47 23.21 -3.59
N TYR A 61 0.87 24.18 -4.28
CA TYR A 61 -0.55 24.18 -4.60
C TYR A 61 -0.80 23.74 -6.04
N LEU A 62 -1.65 22.74 -6.22
CA LEU A 62 -2.03 22.20 -7.53
C LEU A 62 -3.49 22.61 -7.83
N ASP A 63 -3.68 23.34 -8.92
CA ASP A 63 -4.98 23.93 -9.29
C ASP A 63 -5.60 23.35 -10.58
N LYS A 64 -4.91 22.37 -11.19
CA LYS A 64 -5.13 21.83 -12.53
C LYS A 64 -4.57 20.41 -12.69
N GLU A 65 -4.85 19.80 -13.84
CA GLU A 65 -4.16 18.60 -14.34
C GLU A 65 -2.72 18.93 -14.77
N PHE A 66 -1.78 18.11 -14.31
CA PHE A 66 -0.43 17.99 -14.84
C PHE A 66 -0.34 16.64 -15.57
N ASP A 67 -0.48 16.69 -16.89
CA ASP A 67 -0.32 15.54 -17.77
C ASP A 67 1.16 15.36 -18.12
N PHE A 68 1.69 14.17 -17.87
CA PHE A 68 3.06 13.78 -18.19
C PHE A 68 3.15 12.79 -19.37
N THR A 69 2.02 12.43 -19.99
CA THR A 69 1.97 11.44 -21.07
C THR A 69 2.40 12.02 -22.43
N GLY A 70 2.84 11.13 -23.33
CA GLY A 70 3.17 11.42 -24.73
C GLY A 70 4.41 10.68 -25.23
N ASP A 71 5.37 10.38 -24.35
CA ASP A 71 6.65 9.76 -24.69
C ASP A 71 6.53 8.22 -24.72
N VAL A 72 6.01 7.68 -25.82
CA VAL A 72 5.82 6.23 -25.97
C VAL A 72 7.14 5.47 -26.13
N LYS A 73 7.34 4.42 -25.33
CA LYS A 73 8.45 3.46 -25.40
C LYS A 73 7.94 2.03 -25.61
N THR A 74 8.86 1.12 -25.92
CA THR A 74 8.61 -0.33 -25.92
C THR A 74 9.63 -1.07 -25.06
N GLY A 75 9.27 -2.26 -24.58
CA GLY A 75 10.13 -3.13 -23.78
C GLY A 75 9.67 -4.58 -23.79
N ALA A 76 10.58 -5.52 -23.54
CA ALA A 76 10.23 -6.92 -23.43
C ALA A 76 9.54 -7.22 -22.08
N GLY A 77 8.71 -8.25 -22.03
CA GLY A 77 8.06 -8.72 -20.82
C GLY A 77 7.26 -10.00 -21.04
N CYS A 78 6.07 -10.10 -20.45
CA CYS A 78 5.17 -11.24 -20.66
C CYS A 78 3.67 -10.91 -20.59
N ASP A 79 2.88 -11.86 -21.06
CA ASP A 79 1.42 -11.96 -20.93
C ASP A 79 1.06 -13.30 -20.26
N ARG A 80 -0.12 -13.41 -19.63
CA ARG A 80 -0.55 -14.61 -18.88
C ARG A 80 -1.60 -15.41 -19.65
N LYS A 81 -1.41 -16.71 -19.85
CA LYS A 81 -2.35 -17.58 -20.59
C LYS A 81 -3.73 -17.65 -19.92
N SER A 82 -3.76 -17.68 -18.59
CA SER A 82 -5.01 -17.76 -17.82
C SER A 82 -5.79 -16.45 -17.79
N CYS A 83 -5.14 -15.32 -18.08
CA CYS A 83 -5.70 -13.98 -17.99
C CYS A 83 -4.88 -13.03 -18.89
N SER A 84 -5.08 -13.17 -20.20
CA SER A 84 -4.28 -12.50 -21.21
C SER A 84 -4.76 -11.07 -21.47
N ALA A 85 -3.87 -10.20 -21.94
CA ALA A 85 -4.22 -8.85 -22.35
C ALA A 85 -5.31 -8.81 -23.44
N SER A 86 -5.42 -9.87 -24.25
CA SER A 86 -6.50 -10.05 -25.24
C SER A 86 -7.87 -10.40 -24.63
N ASN A 87 -7.96 -10.58 -23.31
CA ASN A 87 -9.14 -11.01 -22.57
C ASN A 87 -9.31 -10.21 -21.26
N GLY A 88 -8.98 -8.91 -21.29
CA GLY A 88 -9.09 -8.02 -20.12
C GLY A 88 -8.01 -8.22 -19.05
N GLY A 89 -6.92 -8.93 -19.38
CA GLY A 89 -5.75 -9.09 -18.54
C GLY A 89 -4.80 -7.89 -18.60
N GLN A 90 -3.69 -7.97 -17.85
CA GLN A 90 -2.60 -7.00 -17.91
C GLN A 90 -1.32 -7.66 -18.44
N LEU A 91 -0.55 -6.88 -19.22
CA LEU A 91 0.83 -7.21 -19.59
C LEU A 91 1.76 -6.93 -18.40
N TYR A 92 2.88 -7.65 -18.31
CA TYR A 92 3.89 -7.46 -17.27
C TYR A 92 5.20 -7.02 -17.91
N LEU A 93 5.60 -5.77 -17.67
CA LEU A 93 6.82 -5.18 -18.23
C LEU A 93 8.07 -5.71 -17.50
N GLY A 94 9.14 -5.96 -18.25
CA GLY A 94 10.36 -6.59 -17.72
C GLY A 94 10.17 -8.06 -17.36
N HIS A 95 11.07 -8.61 -16.54
CA HIS A 95 11.12 -10.07 -16.31
C HIS A 95 10.80 -10.51 -14.87
N LEU A 96 10.59 -9.56 -13.94
CA LEU A 96 10.42 -9.85 -12.51
C LEU A 96 9.20 -10.71 -12.20
N SER A 97 8.11 -10.54 -12.96
CA SER A 97 6.84 -11.29 -12.77
C SER A 97 6.63 -12.41 -13.79
N CYS A 98 7.60 -12.65 -14.68
CA CYS A 98 7.45 -13.55 -15.84
C CYS A 98 7.92 -15.00 -15.63
N GLY A 99 8.03 -15.43 -14.37
CA GLY A 99 8.32 -16.82 -14.02
C GLY A 99 7.07 -17.71 -14.03
N GLY A 100 7.26 -19.01 -14.22
CA GLY A 100 6.18 -20.02 -14.16
C GLY A 100 5.42 -20.23 -15.47
N ASP A 101 4.75 -21.38 -15.56
CA ASP A 101 4.26 -21.94 -16.83
C ASP A 101 3.01 -21.24 -17.40
N ASP A 102 2.37 -20.33 -16.66
CA ASP A 102 1.26 -19.49 -17.13
C ASP A 102 1.76 -18.32 -18.01
N ASN A 103 3.01 -17.87 -17.82
CA ASN A 103 3.54 -16.72 -18.54
C ASN A 103 4.02 -17.09 -19.96
N VAL A 104 3.82 -16.16 -20.91
CA VAL A 104 4.33 -16.18 -22.28
C VAL A 104 5.17 -14.94 -22.52
N ALA A 105 6.40 -15.10 -23.03
CA ALA A 105 7.26 -13.96 -23.32
C ALA A 105 6.69 -13.08 -24.46
N VAL A 106 6.62 -11.77 -24.20
CA VAL A 106 6.22 -10.74 -25.17
C VAL A 106 7.45 -9.90 -25.50
N SER A 107 7.78 -9.79 -26.79
CA SER A 107 9.00 -9.10 -27.25
C SER A 107 8.90 -7.57 -27.23
N SER A 108 7.69 -7.02 -27.28
CA SER A 108 7.44 -5.57 -27.32
C SER A 108 6.07 -5.24 -26.70
N ILE A 109 6.08 -4.93 -25.41
CA ILE A 109 5.00 -4.22 -24.70
C ILE A 109 5.19 -2.74 -24.94
N THR A 110 4.14 -2.02 -25.35
CA THR A 110 4.13 -0.56 -25.50
C THR A 110 3.68 0.09 -24.19
N TYR A 111 4.35 1.15 -23.76
CA TYR A 111 4.02 1.89 -22.53
C TYR A 111 4.48 3.36 -22.64
N ASP A 112 3.88 4.24 -21.85
CA ASP A 112 4.32 5.63 -21.70
C ASP A 112 5.55 5.72 -20.77
N ALA A 113 6.57 6.46 -21.19
CA ALA A 113 7.84 6.61 -20.49
C ALA A 113 7.74 7.31 -19.12
N ALA A 114 6.68 8.07 -18.85
CA ALA A 114 6.56 8.84 -17.62
C ALA A 114 6.21 7.96 -16.40
N GLY A 115 5.39 6.92 -16.60
CA GLY A 115 4.84 6.09 -15.52
C GLY A 115 5.88 5.36 -14.67
N PRO A 116 6.92 4.72 -15.25
CA PRO A 116 7.94 4.01 -14.47
C PRO A 116 8.93 4.91 -13.70
N GLU A 117 8.86 6.23 -13.86
CA GLU A 117 9.85 7.20 -13.35
C GLU A 117 9.17 8.26 -12.45
N PRO A 118 8.61 7.89 -11.28
CA PRO A 118 7.80 8.79 -10.45
C PRO A 118 8.58 10.02 -9.91
N LEU A 119 7.86 11.13 -9.66
CA LEU A 119 8.44 12.41 -9.24
C LEU A 119 9.01 12.33 -7.81
N PRO A 120 10.31 12.62 -7.59
CA PRO A 120 10.94 12.45 -6.29
C PRO A 120 10.58 13.59 -5.31
N VAL A 121 10.09 13.25 -4.12
CA VAL A 121 9.62 14.22 -3.10
C VAL A 121 10.59 14.29 -1.91
N GLY A 122 11.11 15.49 -1.65
CA GLY A 122 11.95 15.81 -0.50
C GLY A 122 11.20 15.86 0.85
N SER A 123 11.89 16.23 1.92
CA SER A 123 11.27 16.48 3.23
C SER A 123 10.53 17.81 3.27
N ASN A 124 9.64 17.98 4.26
CA ASN A 124 8.93 19.24 4.56
C ASN A 124 8.15 19.77 3.35
N LYS A 125 7.26 18.94 2.80
CA LYS A 125 6.43 19.27 1.63
C LYS A 125 4.95 19.14 1.99
N SER A 126 4.17 20.17 1.68
CA SER A 126 2.70 20.13 1.70
C SER A 126 2.20 20.24 0.27
N ILE A 127 1.97 19.11 -0.38
CA ILE A 127 1.45 19.05 -1.74
C ILE A 127 -0.08 19.03 -1.62
N ILE A 128 -0.73 20.12 -1.99
CA ILE A 128 -2.14 20.36 -1.70
C ILE A 128 -2.94 20.68 -2.98
N GLY A 129 -4.11 20.07 -3.11
CA GLY A 129 -5.05 20.28 -4.21
C GLY A 129 -6.42 20.80 -3.75
N ASN A 130 -7.22 21.24 -4.72
CA ASN A 130 -8.51 21.91 -4.51
C ASN A 130 -9.69 21.17 -5.16
N GLY A 131 -9.58 19.84 -5.33
CA GLY A 131 -10.51 19.03 -6.11
C GLY A 131 -10.32 19.10 -7.63
N LYS A 132 -9.28 19.80 -8.12
CA LYS A 132 -8.89 19.85 -9.55
C LYS A 132 -7.44 19.42 -9.80
N ALA A 133 -6.72 19.05 -8.75
CA ALA A 133 -5.33 18.61 -8.84
C ALA A 133 -5.30 17.17 -9.36
N VAL A 134 -4.74 16.98 -10.56
CA VAL A 134 -4.57 15.64 -11.16
C VAL A 134 -3.11 15.47 -11.55
N LEU A 135 -2.49 14.37 -11.12
CA LEU A 135 -1.20 13.89 -11.61
C LEU A 135 -1.47 12.69 -12.53
N LYS A 136 -1.23 12.89 -13.83
CA LYS A 136 -1.67 11.97 -14.87
C LYS A 136 -0.49 11.38 -15.62
N GLY A 137 -0.49 10.06 -15.76
CA GLY A 137 0.62 9.30 -16.36
C GLY A 137 1.86 9.17 -15.49
N LYS A 138 1.90 9.78 -14.28
CA LYS A 138 3.11 9.82 -13.43
C LYS A 138 2.76 9.98 -11.95
N GLY A 139 3.37 9.12 -11.11
CA GLY A 139 3.20 9.14 -9.66
C GLY A 139 4.20 10.01 -8.90
N LEU A 140 4.12 9.97 -7.57
CA LEU A 140 5.06 10.54 -6.62
C LEU A 140 5.93 9.46 -5.98
N SER A 141 7.16 9.80 -5.60
CA SER A 141 8.11 8.92 -4.91
C SER A 141 8.74 9.65 -3.73
N ILE A 142 8.26 9.39 -2.51
CA ILE A 142 8.77 10.00 -1.29
C ILE A 142 10.18 9.43 -1.04
N LYS A 143 11.23 10.26 -1.22
CA LYS A 143 12.64 9.81 -1.20
C LYS A 143 12.97 9.06 0.09
N LYS A 144 13.93 8.13 0.04
CA LYS A 144 14.36 7.34 1.21
C LYS A 144 14.84 8.28 2.32
N GLY A 145 14.26 8.15 3.52
CA GLY A 145 14.55 9.02 4.65
C GLY A 145 13.88 10.40 4.64
N SER A 146 13.08 10.75 3.62
CA SER A 146 12.27 11.98 3.65
C SER A 146 11.26 11.95 4.81
N LYS A 147 11.09 13.09 5.47
CA LYS A 147 10.23 13.26 6.65
C LYS A 147 9.24 14.40 6.46
N ASN A 148 8.17 14.38 7.25
CA ASN A 148 7.20 15.47 7.38
C ASN A 148 6.62 15.89 6.03
N VAL A 149 5.85 15.00 5.40
CA VAL A 149 5.24 15.21 4.08
C VAL A 149 3.72 15.07 4.17
N ILE A 150 3.00 16.00 3.53
CA ILE A 150 1.55 15.96 3.36
C ILE A 150 1.24 15.90 1.86
N VAL A 151 0.34 15.00 1.48
CA VAL A 151 -0.20 14.83 0.13
C VAL A 151 -1.72 14.88 0.28
N GLN A 152 -2.35 15.99 -0.08
CA GLN A 152 -3.77 16.21 0.20
C GLN A 152 -4.55 16.71 -1.02
N GLY A 153 -5.69 16.09 -1.35
CA GLY A 153 -6.61 16.64 -2.35
C GLY A 153 -6.22 16.41 -3.82
N ILE A 154 -5.51 15.32 -4.12
CA ILE A 154 -4.91 15.04 -5.44
C ILE A 154 -5.46 13.73 -6.02
N GLU A 155 -5.85 13.73 -7.29
CA GLU A 155 -6.08 12.50 -8.07
C GLU A 155 -4.79 12.03 -8.77
N PHE A 156 -4.54 10.72 -8.75
CA PHE A 156 -3.49 10.02 -9.47
C PHE A 156 -4.13 9.08 -10.51
N THR A 157 -3.89 9.31 -11.81
CA THR A 157 -4.61 8.56 -12.85
C THR A 157 -3.83 8.29 -14.15
N ASP A 158 -4.39 7.41 -14.99
CA ASP A 158 -3.89 6.97 -16.31
C ASP A 158 -2.38 6.58 -16.34
N ILE A 159 -1.84 6.04 -15.24
CA ILE A 159 -0.43 5.66 -15.11
C ILE A 159 -0.20 4.26 -15.72
N ASN A 160 -0.13 4.19 -17.05
CA ASN A 160 0.01 2.94 -17.82
C ASN A 160 -1.00 1.84 -17.40
N PRO A 161 -2.32 2.10 -17.41
CA PRO A 161 -3.32 1.05 -17.23
C PRO A 161 -3.07 -0.10 -18.21
N GLY A 162 -3.29 -1.34 -17.77
CA GLY A 162 -2.98 -2.53 -18.56
C GLY A 162 -1.53 -3.01 -18.49
N VAL A 163 -0.59 -2.26 -17.89
CA VAL A 163 0.84 -2.66 -17.80
C VAL A 163 1.33 -2.70 -16.35
N VAL A 164 1.44 -3.91 -15.79
CA VAL A 164 2.12 -4.15 -14.51
C VAL A 164 3.61 -3.82 -14.66
N TRP A 165 4.16 -3.09 -13.69
CA TRP A 165 5.46 -2.39 -13.77
C TRP A 165 5.52 -1.22 -14.77
N GLY A 166 4.37 -0.81 -15.34
CA GLY A 166 4.25 0.44 -16.10
C GLY A 166 4.22 1.71 -15.23
N GLY A 167 4.04 1.57 -13.91
CA GLY A 167 4.11 2.67 -12.94
C GLY A 167 3.32 2.39 -11.66
N ASP A 168 3.64 3.15 -10.61
CA ASP A 168 2.91 3.24 -9.35
C ASP A 168 2.45 4.71 -9.14
N ALA A 169 1.39 4.94 -8.37
CA ALA A 169 0.93 6.31 -8.08
C ALA A 169 1.66 6.98 -6.91
N LEU A 170 1.90 6.27 -5.80
CA LEU A 170 2.65 6.82 -4.66
C LEU A 170 3.55 5.78 -4.01
N GLU A 171 4.86 5.96 -4.16
CA GLU A 171 5.89 5.17 -3.49
C GLU A 171 6.43 5.87 -2.23
N LEU A 172 6.69 5.13 -1.16
CA LEU A 172 7.53 5.55 -0.04
C LEU A 172 8.82 4.73 -0.09
N LYS A 173 10.00 5.35 -0.31
CA LYS A 173 11.26 4.62 -0.50
C LYS A 173 11.92 4.14 0.81
N GLY A 174 11.20 4.23 1.92
CA GLY A 174 11.54 3.64 3.21
C GLY A 174 12.31 4.60 4.12
N LEU A 175 12.37 4.25 5.42
CA LEU A 175 12.82 5.15 6.49
C LEU A 175 12.02 6.47 6.53
N ASN A 176 10.81 6.48 5.96
CA ASN A 176 9.99 7.67 5.85
C ASN A 176 9.23 7.91 7.15
N ASP A 177 9.36 9.12 7.72
CA ASP A 177 8.89 9.40 9.07
C ASP A 177 7.93 10.60 9.06
N GLY A 178 6.65 10.30 9.21
CA GLY A 178 5.57 11.26 9.16
C GLY A 178 5.19 11.61 7.72
N VAL A 179 4.36 10.76 7.11
CA VAL A 179 3.68 11.05 5.84
C VAL A 179 2.16 11.01 6.04
N TRP A 180 1.44 12.05 5.64
CA TRP A 180 -0.04 12.08 5.68
C TRP A 180 -0.58 12.16 4.25
N ILE A 181 -1.41 11.20 3.86
CA ILE A 181 -2.05 11.09 2.55
C ILE A 181 -3.55 11.24 2.80
N ASP A 182 -4.20 12.28 2.26
CA ASP A 182 -5.53 12.69 2.71
C ASP A 182 -6.43 13.22 1.59
N HIS A 183 -7.70 12.81 1.53
CA HIS A 183 -8.62 13.22 0.47
C HIS A 183 -8.03 13.03 -0.95
N CYS A 184 -7.23 11.99 -1.19
CA CYS A 184 -6.68 11.67 -2.51
C CYS A 184 -7.61 10.72 -3.27
N LYS A 185 -7.50 10.67 -4.60
CA LYS A 185 -8.11 9.64 -5.44
C LYS A 185 -7.02 8.88 -6.21
N PHE A 186 -7.17 7.58 -6.33
CA PHE A 186 -6.28 6.72 -7.10
C PHE A 186 -7.10 5.89 -8.08
N SER A 187 -6.81 6.02 -9.37
CA SER A 187 -7.56 5.34 -10.44
C SER A 187 -6.63 4.89 -11.57
N LYS A 188 -6.98 3.81 -12.29
CA LYS A 188 -6.32 3.38 -13.54
C LYS A 188 -4.77 3.30 -13.54
N VAL A 189 -4.15 2.80 -12.46
CA VAL A 189 -2.69 2.62 -12.38
C VAL A 189 -2.30 1.21 -12.88
N GLY A 190 -1.17 1.10 -13.57
CA GLY A 190 -0.66 -0.18 -14.07
C GLY A 190 -0.26 -1.17 -12.96
N ARG A 191 0.34 -0.66 -11.88
CA ARG A 191 0.69 -1.40 -10.66
C ARG A 191 0.15 -0.67 -9.41
N MET A 192 0.96 -0.35 -8.40
CA MET A 192 0.50 0.02 -7.06
C MET A 192 -0.21 1.38 -7.02
N PHE A 193 -1.36 1.50 -6.34
CA PHE A 193 -1.82 2.82 -5.91
C PHE A 193 -0.88 3.39 -4.84
N ILE A 194 -0.61 2.64 -3.76
CA ILE A 194 0.33 3.05 -2.70
C ILE A 194 1.26 1.89 -2.29
N VAL A 195 2.56 2.16 -2.15
CA VAL A 195 3.56 1.15 -1.77
C VAL A 195 4.70 1.68 -0.91
N SER A 196 4.98 1.02 0.22
CA SER A 196 6.24 1.18 0.94
C SER A 196 7.34 0.32 0.29
N HIS A 197 8.59 0.76 0.25
CA HIS A 197 9.72 -0.13 -0.01
C HIS A 197 10.33 -0.67 1.30
N TYR A 198 11.35 -1.51 1.18
CA TYR A 198 11.84 -2.48 2.18
C TYR A 198 12.21 -1.99 3.59
N ASP A 199 12.29 -0.67 3.86
CA ASP A 199 12.56 -0.11 5.18
C ASP A 199 11.29 0.60 5.70
N GLY A 200 10.93 0.40 6.97
CA GLY A 200 9.68 0.88 7.54
C GLY A 200 9.39 2.36 7.37
N SER A 201 8.11 2.67 7.18
CA SER A 201 7.56 4.01 6.98
C SER A 201 6.42 4.28 7.97
N ARG A 202 6.40 5.49 8.57
CA ARG A 202 5.36 5.95 9.50
C ARG A 202 4.41 6.91 8.78
N LEU A 203 3.18 6.47 8.53
CA LEU A 203 2.20 7.21 7.73
C LEU A 203 0.74 7.02 8.16
N THR A 204 -0.13 7.86 7.61
CA THR A 204 -1.59 7.75 7.76
C THR A 204 -2.24 8.11 6.44
N ILE A 205 -3.22 7.30 6.06
CA ILE A 205 -3.95 7.40 4.80
C ILE A 205 -5.41 7.57 5.16
N SER A 206 -5.99 8.72 4.83
CA SER A 206 -7.31 9.12 5.30
C SER A 206 -8.21 9.69 4.23
N ASN A 207 -9.52 9.50 4.40
CA ASN A 207 -10.57 10.09 3.56
C ASN A 207 -10.32 9.90 2.04
N SER A 208 -9.59 8.86 1.62
CA SER A 208 -9.11 8.72 0.25
C SER A 208 -9.86 7.63 -0.53
N GLU A 209 -9.99 7.85 -1.83
CA GLU A 209 -10.75 7.03 -2.77
C GLU A 209 -9.80 6.14 -3.58
N PHE A 210 -10.04 4.84 -3.57
CA PHE A 210 -9.28 3.84 -4.30
C PHE A 210 -10.22 3.19 -5.32
N ASP A 211 -10.30 3.82 -6.49
CA ASP A 211 -11.19 3.50 -7.59
C ASP A 211 -10.55 2.42 -8.47
N GLY A 212 -10.95 1.17 -8.24
CA GLY A 212 -10.41 0.02 -8.93
C GLY A 212 -11.01 -0.25 -10.32
N VAL A 213 -11.94 0.57 -10.82
CA VAL A 213 -12.58 0.34 -12.12
C VAL A 213 -11.54 0.42 -13.26
N THR A 214 -11.39 -0.66 -14.01
CA THR A 214 -10.43 -0.72 -15.12
C THR A 214 -10.83 -1.69 -16.23
N ASP A 215 -10.50 -1.35 -17.48
CA ASP A 215 -10.68 -2.24 -18.63
C ASP A 215 -9.73 -3.46 -18.61
N THR A 216 -8.68 -3.42 -17.78
CA THR A 216 -7.59 -4.41 -17.78
C THR A 216 -7.07 -4.71 -16.37
N SER A 217 -7.27 -5.94 -15.87
CA SER A 217 -6.86 -6.33 -14.52
C SER A 217 -6.13 -7.67 -14.46
N ALA A 218 -5.21 -7.84 -13.49
CA ALA A 218 -4.48 -9.10 -13.27
C ALA A 218 -5.37 -10.31 -12.89
N SER A 219 -6.67 -10.03 -12.68
CA SER A 219 -7.77 -10.94 -12.35
C SER A 219 -8.83 -11.08 -13.47
N CYS A 220 -8.69 -10.36 -14.60
CA CYS A 220 -9.59 -10.42 -15.76
C CYS A 220 -11.09 -10.23 -15.45
N ASN A 221 -11.40 -9.35 -14.51
CA ASN A 221 -12.76 -9.17 -13.96
C ASN A 221 -13.20 -7.70 -13.80
N GLY A 222 -12.41 -6.77 -14.37
CA GLY A 222 -12.65 -5.33 -14.32
C GLY A 222 -12.22 -4.64 -13.02
N ASN A 223 -11.75 -5.41 -12.03
CA ASN A 223 -11.35 -4.88 -10.72
C ASN A 223 -9.82 -4.80 -10.56
N HIS A 224 -9.29 -3.68 -10.09
CA HIS A 224 -7.85 -3.48 -9.92
C HIS A 224 -7.24 -4.29 -8.76
N TYR A 225 -6.22 -5.10 -9.03
CA TYR A 225 -5.63 -6.03 -8.05
C TYR A 225 -4.53 -5.39 -7.16
N TRP A 226 -3.97 -4.25 -7.56
CA TRP A 226 -2.70 -3.74 -7.03
C TRP A 226 -2.89 -2.55 -6.07
N THR A 227 -3.82 -2.64 -5.13
CA THR A 227 -4.25 -1.49 -4.32
C THR A 227 -3.14 -0.92 -3.41
N MET A 228 -2.77 -1.61 -2.33
CA MET A 228 -1.80 -1.15 -1.34
C MET A 228 -0.83 -2.27 -0.92
N MET A 229 0.46 -1.96 -0.75
CA MET A 229 1.41 -2.92 -0.20
C MET A 229 2.35 -2.26 0.81
N PHE A 230 2.16 -2.58 2.09
CA PHE A 230 2.98 -2.13 3.21
C PHE A 230 3.82 -3.32 3.70
N TYR A 231 5.14 -3.25 3.53
CA TYR A 231 6.07 -4.36 3.79
C TYR A 231 7.48 -3.90 4.16
N GLY A 232 7.66 -2.63 4.52
CA GLY A 232 8.92 -2.13 5.07
C GLY A 232 9.11 -2.61 6.52
N GLU A 233 10.33 -3.04 6.87
CA GLU A 233 10.62 -3.47 8.25
C GLU A 233 10.42 -2.31 9.24
N GLY A 234 9.38 -2.43 10.08
CA GLY A 234 8.96 -1.39 11.03
C GLY A 234 7.87 -0.44 10.52
N ASP A 235 7.15 -0.77 9.44
CA ASP A 235 6.00 0.02 8.95
C ASP A 235 4.98 0.33 10.07
N GLN A 236 4.45 1.55 10.04
CA GLN A 236 3.46 2.08 10.99
C GLN A 236 2.37 2.84 10.22
N VAL A 237 1.21 2.20 10.01
CA VAL A 237 0.19 2.67 9.06
C VAL A 237 -1.18 2.77 9.72
N THR A 238 -1.80 3.95 9.64
CA THR A 238 -3.24 4.12 9.92
C THR A 238 -3.99 4.23 8.59
N LEU A 239 -5.06 3.45 8.43
CA LEU A 239 -6.04 3.58 7.35
C LEU A 239 -7.37 3.98 7.97
N ASP A 240 -7.82 5.23 7.76
CA ASP A 240 -9.05 5.78 8.35
C ASP A 240 -9.98 6.40 7.29
N ARG A 241 -11.27 6.03 7.27
CA ARG A 241 -12.31 6.67 6.40
C ARG A 241 -12.05 6.56 4.89
N ASN A 242 -11.27 5.59 4.43
CA ASN A 242 -11.03 5.41 3.01
C ASN A 242 -12.18 4.63 2.34
N HIS A 243 -12.42 4.90 1.07
CA HIS A 243 -13.32 4.12 0.21
C HIS A 243 -12.48 3.28 -0.74
N PHE A 244 -12.60 1.97 -0.63
CA PHE A 244 -12.02 1.01 -1.56
C PHE A 244 -13.17 0.39 -2.35
N HIS A 245 -13.25 0.68 -3.66
CA HIS A 245 -14.30 0.09 -4.49
C HIS A 245 -13.74 -0.47 -5.79
N ASP A 246 -14.40 -1.50 -6.31
CA ASP A 246 -14.02 -2.15 -7.56
C ASP A 246 -12.56 -2.65 -7.58
N VAL A 247 -11.95 -2.91 -6.43
CA VAL A 247 -10.62 -3.53 -6.31
C VAL A 247 -10.72 -5.05 -6.13
N ALA A 248 -9.66 -5.79 -6.45
CA ALA A 248 -9.60 -7.26 -6.46
C ALA A 248 -8.56 -7.85 -5.50
N GLY A 249 -7.71 -7.01 -4.91
CA GLY A 249 -6.62 -7.51 -4.07
C GLY A 249 -5.88 -6.45 -3.29
N ARG A 250 -5.11 -6.92 -2.31
CA ARG A 250 -4.13 -6.13 -1.56
C ARG A 250 -4.71 -4.81 -1.03
N ALA A 251 -5.91 -4.84 -0.48
CA ALA A 251 -6.57 -3.66 0.07
C ALA A 251 -6.79 -3.81 1.59
N PRO A 252 -5.73 -3.69 2.42
CA PRO A 252 -4.30 -3.62 2.10
C PRO A 252 -3.61 -5.00 2.04
N LYS A 253 -2.38 -5.07 1.51
CA LYS A 253 -1.42 -6.13 1.88
C LYS A 253 -0.52 -5.66 3.03
N LEU A 254 -0.45 -6.45 4.10
CA LEU A 254 0.28 -6.18 5.35
C LEU A 254 1.48 -7.13 5.55
N GLY A 255 2.68 -6.56 5.52
CA GLY A 255 3.96 -7.27 5.68
C GLY A 255 4.35 -8.16 4.49
N GLU A 256 5.56 -8.70 4.59
CA GLU A 256 6.00 -9.91 3.89
C GLU A 256 6.78 -10.85 4.84
N PRO A 257 7.00 -12.14 4.49
CA PRO A 257 7.62 -13.10 5.40
C PRO A 257 9.00 -12.66 5.93
N GLY A 258 9.08 -12.47 7.25
CA GLY A 258 10.30 -12.00 7.93
C GLY A 258 10.37 -10.49 8.17
N THR A 259 9.28 -9.75 7.92
CA THR A 259 9.15 -8.33 8.26
C THR A 259 8.09 -8.09 9.34
N ASN A 260 8.31 -7.08 10.18
CA ASN A 260 7.41 -6.63 11.23
C ASN A 260 6.71 -5.33 10.80
N GLY A 261 5.40 -5.21 11.07
CA GLY A 261 4.66 -3.97 10.86
C GLY A 261 3.53 -3.77 11.87
N TYR A 262 3.05 -2.53 12.00
CA TYR A 262 2.04 -2.09 12.95
C TYR A 262 0.94 -1.33 12.22
N PHE A 263 -0.28 -1.85 12.28
CA PHE A 263 -1.38 -1.43 11.42
C PHE A 263 -2.64 -1.13 12.23
N HIS A 264 -3.29 -0.01 11.93
CA HIS A 264 -4.64 0.30 12.43
C HIS A 264 -5.55 0.62 11.25
N ALA A 265 -6.51 -0.25 10.95
CA ALA A 265 -7.47 -0.06 9.88
C ALA A 265 -8.87 0.10 10.48
N THR A 266 -9.46 1.29 10.30
CA THR A 266 -10.74 1.62 10.91
C THR A 266 -11.58 2.59 10.09
N ASN A 267 -12.92 2.58 10.28
CA ASN A 267 -13.88 3.43 9.57
C ASN A 267 -13.79 3.35 8.03
N ASN A 268 -13.13 2.34 7.43
CA ASN A 268 -13.02 2.22 5.98
C ASN A 268 -14.25 1.49 5.39
N TYR A 269 -14.61 1.85 4.17
CA TYR A 269 -15.67 1.19 3.39
C TYR A 269 -15.06 0.42 2.22
N PHE A 270 -15.28 -0.89 2.18
CA PHE A 270 -14.82 -1.81 1.14
C PHE A 270 -16.04 -2.30 0.34
N GLN A 271 -16.07 -2.05 -0.98
CA GLN A 271 -17.27 -2.19 -1.81
C GLN A 271 -17.01 -2.91 -3.14
N ASN A 272 -17.93 -3.79 -3.58
CA ASN A 272 -17.94 -4.42 -4.91
C ASN A 272 -16.60 -5.08 -5.31
N MET A 273 -15.98 -5.80 -4.38
CA MET A 273 -14.63 -6.34 -4.53
C MET A 273 -14.64 -7.79 -5.00
N LYS A 274 -14.44 -7.97 -6.31
CA LYS A 274 -14.31 -9.26 -6.99
C LYS A 274 -12.93 -9.90 -6.72
N GLY A 275 -12.68 -10.30 -5.47
CA GLY A 275 -11.37 -10.78 -5.01
C GLY A 275 -11.20 -10.67 -3.49
N HIS A 276 -10.14 -10.03 -3.01
CA HIS A 276 -9.90 -9.90 -1.56
C HIS A 276 -9.47 -8.51 -1.10
N ALA A 277 -9.78 -8.20 0.16
CA ALA A 277 -9.31 -7.01 0.86
C ALA A 277 -7.98 -7.27 1.57
N PHE A 278 -8.01 -7.74 2.82
CA PHE A 278 -6.81 -7.88 3.65
C PHE A 278 -5.99 -9.12 3.29
N ASP A 279 -4.82 -8.89 2.73
CA ASP A 279 -3.68 -9.81 2.73
C ASP A 279 -2.78 -9.49 3.93
N ALA A 280 -2.23 -10.50 4.61
CA ALA A 280 -1.27 -10.29 5.69
C ALA A 280 -0.34 -11.49 5.86
N TYR A 281 0.87 -11.22 6.38
CA TYR A 281 1.91 -12.23 6.64
C TYR A 281 2.38 -12.21 8.09
N GLN A 282 3.04 -13.29 8.52
CA GLN A 282 3.56 -13.42 9.88
C GLN A 282 4.57 -12.29 10.19
N GLY A 283 4.28 -11.52 11.25
CA GLY A 283 4.98 -10.26 11.59
C GLY A 283 4.10 -9.01 11.43
N ALA A 284 2.97 -9.09 10.71
CA ALA A 284 1.97 -8.04 10.70
C ALA A 284 1.18 -8.01 12.02
N ASN A 285 1.29 -6.92 12.77
CA ASN A 285 0.51 -6.65 13.98
C ASN A 285 -0.61 -5.67 13.60
N ALA A 286 -1.88 -6.08 13.67
CA ALA A 286 -2.97 -5.24 13.19
C ALA A 286 -4.15 -5.18 14.18
N ILE A 287 -4.75 -3.99 14.27
CA ILE A 287 -6.10 -3.80 14.80
C ILE A 287 -7.00 -3.42 13.61
N ILE A 288 -8.01 -4.23 13.34
CA ILE A 288 -8.98 -4.04 12.26
C ILE A 288 -10.35 -3.94 12.92
N GLU A 289 -10.90 -2.73 13.03
CA GLU A 289 -12.12 -2.43 13.82
C GLU A 289 -13.00 -1.34 13.19
N GLY A 290 -14.32 -1.49 13.27
CA GLY A 290 -15.27 -0.50 12.74
C GLY A 290 -15.16 -0.25 11.23
N ASN A 291 -14.79 -1.25 10.43
CA ASN A 291 -14.84 -1.18 8.96
C ASN A 291 -16.11 -1.85 8.42
N VAL A 292 -16.50 -1.50 7.20
CA VAL A 292 -17.65 -2.07 6.49
C VAL A 292 -17.19 -2.78 5.22
N PHE A 293 -17.61 -4.02 5.04
CA PHE A 293 -17.42 -4.81 3.82
C PHE A 293 -18.78 -5.05 3.14
N ASP A 294 -18.92 -4.68 1.87
CA ASP A 294 -20.19 -4.69 1.13
C ASP A 294 -20.00 -5.21 -0.30
N GLY A 295 -20.39 -6.46 -0.55
CA GLY A 295 -20.07 -7.13 -1.82
C GLY A 295 -18.58 -7.44 -1.98
N VAL A 296 -17.91 -7.93 -0.93
CA VAL A 296 -16.47 -8.28 -0.92
C VAL A 296 -16.30 -9.79 -0.87
N ASP A 297 -15.82 -10.41 -1.95
CA ASP A 297 -15.75 -11.88 -2.08
C ASP A 297 -14.90 -12.55 -0.97
N THR A 298 -13.86 -11.87 -0.46
CA THR A 298 -13.00 -12.37 0.65
C THR A 298 -12.45 -11.19 1.46
N PRO A 299 -13.10 -10.80 2.58
CA PRO A 299 -12.63 -9.69 3.43
C PRO A 299 -11.22 -9.91 4.02
N ILE A 300 -10.91 -11.12 4.47
CA ILE A 300 -9.61 -11.51 5.02
C ILE A 300 -9.15 -12.78 4.29
N THR A 301 -7.94 -12.79 3.69
CA THR A 301 -7.45 -13.98 2.99
C THR A 301 -7.07 -15.11 3.96
N LYS A 302 -7.04 -16.36 3.46
CA LYS A 302 -6.67 -17.53 4.29
C LYS A 302 -5.26 -17.43 4.88
N GLU A 303 -4.33 -16.78 4.19
CA GLU A 303 -2.98 -16.50 4.72
C GLU A 303 -3.08 -15.51 5.88
N ALA A 304 -3.79 -14.39 5.71
CA ALA A 304 -4.02 -13.40 6.75
C ALA A 304 -4.72 -14.01 7.98
N ALA A 305 -5.72 -14.87 7.79
CA ALA A 305 -6.39 -15.59 8.87
C ALA A 305 -5.50 -16.56 9.67
N SER A 306 -4.29 -16.88 9.17
CA SER A 306 -3.27 -17.65 9.90
C SER A 306 -2.33 -16.78 10.76
N VAL A 307 -2.36 -15.47 10.60
CA VAL A 307 -1.46 -14.53 11.28
C VAL A 307 -1.96 -14.25 12.69
N SER A 308 -1.33 -14.91 13.67
CA SER A 308 -1.71 -14.87 15.10
C SER A 308 -1.62 -13.48 15.76
N THR A 309 -1.07 -12.49 15.07
CA THR A 309 -0.94 -11.08 15.50
C THR A 309 -1.98 -10.14 14.86
N LEU A 310 -2.97 -10.64 14.13
CA LEU A 310 -4.12 -9.84 13.70
C LEU A 310 -5.25 -9.88 14.72
N PHE A 311 -5.79 -8.72 15.06
CA PHE A 311 -7.02 -8.56 15.80
C PHE A 311 -8.11 -8.03 14.87
N VAL A 312 -9.09 -8.89 14.55
CA VAL A 312 -10.28 -8.52 13.77
C VAL A 312 -11.44 -8.42 14.73
N ALA A 313 -11.95 -7.20 14.90
CA ALA A 313 -13.01 -6.91 15.85
C ALA A 313 -14.38 -7.39 15.35
N ASP A 314 -15.08 -8.07 16.24
CA ASP A 314 -16.45 -8.54 16.14
C ASP A 314 -17.14 -8.30 17.49
N GLU A 315 -18.43 -8.61 17.61
CA GLU A 315 -19.16 -8.46 18.87
C GLU A 315 -18.57 -9.30 20.01
N SER A 316 -18.08 -10.52 19.73
CA SER A 316 -17.59 -11.43 20.75
C SER A 316 -16.24 -11.01 21.36
N GLY A 317 -15.36 -10.40 20.56
CA GLY A 317 -14.02 -9.96 20.96
C GLY A 317 -13.92 -8.48 21.37
N ALA A 318 -14.96 -7.67 21.18
CA ALA A 318 -14.94 -6.22 21.41
C ALA A 318 -14.33 -5.82 22.78
N SER A 319 -14.58 -6.60 23.82
CA SER A 319 -14.09 -6.37 25.19
C SER A 319 -12.57 -6.55 25.37
N ALA A 320 -11.88 -7.30 24.52
CA ALA A 320 -10.44 -7.59 24.65
C ALA A 320 -9.57 -6.31 24.57
N CYS A 321 -10.05 -5.28 23.85
CA CYS A 321 -9.35 -4.01 23.73
C CYS A 321 -9.44 -3.13 24.99
N GLN A 322 -10.30 -3.47 25.96
CA GLN A 322 -10.52 -2.66 27.16
C GLN A 322 -9.28 -2.51 28.05
N SER A 323 -8.38 -3.50 28.04
CA SER A 323 -7.09 -3.47 28.74
C SER A 323 -6.01 -2.71 27.98
N ALA A 324 -5.98 -2.84 26.65
CA ALA A 324 -4.93 -2.30 25.79
C ALA A 324 -5.18 -0.83 25.37
N LEU A 325 -6.43 -0.50 25.02
CA LEU A 325 -6.85 0.82 24.50
C LEU A 325 -7.66 1.64 25.51
N GLY A 326 -8.08 1.05 26.63
CA GLY A 326 -8.98 1.71 27.60
C GLY A 326 -10.44 1.81 27.14
N ARG A 327 -10.78 1.22 25.99
CA ARG A 327 -12.13 1.12 25.41
C ARG A 327 -12.35 -0.24 24.78
N ALA A 328 -13.60 -0.62 24.56
CA ALA A 328 -13.92 -1.71 23.64
C ALA A 328 -13.44 -1.38 22.20
N CYS A 329 -13.11 -2.41 21.43
CA CYS A 329 -12.98 -2.28 19.97
C CYS A 329 -14.36 -2.29 19.31
N VAL A 330 -14.51 -1.57 18.20
CA VAL A 330 -15.79 -1.53 17.48
C VAL A 330 -15.87 -2.71 16.50
N PRO A 331 -16.95 -3.51 16.51
CA PRO A 331 -17.14 -4.57 15.52
C PRO A 331 -17.08 -4.04 14.08
N ASN A 332 -16.45 -4.80 13.18
CA ASN A 332 -16.61 -4.62 11.74
C ASN A 332 -17.97 -5.20 11.30
N SER A 333 -18.50 -4.76 10.15
CA SER A 333 -19.69 -5.36 9.54
C SER A 333 -19.41 -5.90 8.13
N ALA A 334 -20.12 -6.96 7.76
CA ALA A 334 -20.04 -7.58 6.44
C ALA A 334 -21.45 -7.82 5.88
N THR A 335 -21.71 -7.31 4.68
CA THR A 335 -22.96 -7.47 3.92
C THR A 335 -22.63 -8.03 2.53
N SER A 336 -23.40 -9.01 2.05
CA SER A 336 -23.19 -9.63 0.72
C SER A 336 -21.74 -10.06 0.42
N SER A 337 -20.97 -10.39 1.46
CA SER A 337 -19.52 -10.59 1.43
C SER A 337 -19.15 -11.99 1.94
N GLY A 338 -17.93 -12.43 1.65
CA GLY A 338 -17.35 -13.65 2.22
C GLY A 338 -17.14 -13.56 3.74
N ASP A 339 -16.79 -14.70 4.36
CA ASP A 339 -16.63 -14.81 5.80
C ASP A 339 -15.62 -13.79 6.38
N LEU A 340 -16.03 -13.13 7.47
CA LEU A 340 -15.19 -12.21 8.25
C LEU A 340 -14.73 -12.92 9.53
N PRO A 341 -13.53 -13.52 9.58
CA PRO A 341 -13.11 -14.37 10.69
C PRO A 341 -12.85 -13.56 11.97
N SER A 342 -13.32 -14.11 13.09
CA SER A 342 -13.12 -13.53 14.43
C SER A 342 -11.70 -13.81 14.93
N LEU A 343 -10.73 -12.96 14.54
CA LEU A 343 -9.33 -13.10 14.93
C LEU A 343 -9.04 -12.35 16.25
N LYS A 344 -8.33 -13.01 17.17
CA LYS A 344 -8.05 -12.53 18.54
C LYS A 344 -6.56 -12.47 18.84
N GLY A 345 -5.78 -11.87 17.93
CA GLY A 345 -4.34 -11.66 18.09
C GLY A 345 -3.99 -10.62 19.15
N GLU A 346 -4.25 -10.94 20.42
CA GLU A 346 -4.01 -10.03 21.55
C GLU A 346 -2.56 -9.56 21.65
N SER A 347 -1.58 -10.37 21.22
CA SER A 347 -0.17 -9.97 21.13
C SER A 347 0.04 -8.80 20.17
N GLY A 348 -0.59 -8.83 18.99
CA GLY A 348 -0.54 -7.78 17.99
C GLY A 348 -1.36 -6.55 18.37
N LEU A 349 -2.55 -6.74 18.95
CA LEU A 349 -3.36 -5.68 19.58
C LEU A 349 -2.52 -4.91 20.61
N ASN A 350 -1.89 -5.61 21.55
CA ASN A 350 -1.01 -5.00 22.56
C ASN A 350 0.24 -4.37 21.95
N ALA A 351 0.76 -4.89 20.83
CA ALA A 351 1.91 -4.30 20.13
C ALA A 351 1.55 -2.97 19.44
N VAL A 352 0.40 -2.89 18.77
CA VAL A 352 -0.13 -1.65 18.17
C VAL A 352 -0.52 -0.65 19.27
N ALA A 353 -1.18 -1.11 20.34
CA ALA A 353 -1.60 -0.29 21.49
C ALA A 353 -0.45 0.36 22.27
N LYS A 354 0.83 0.00 22.04
CA LYS A 354 1.98 0.79 22.52
C LYS A 354 1.94 2.25 22.04
N ASN A 355 1.25 2.51 20.92
CA ASN A 355 1.02 3.82 20.34
C ASN A 355 -0.40 4.33 20.59
N LYS A 356 -1.12 3.83 21.62
CA LYS A 356 -2.55 4.09 21.87
C LYS A 356 -3.00 5.56 21.78
N ASP A 357 -2.15 6.51 22.14
CA ASP A 357 -2.47 7.94 22.10
C ASP A 357 -2.59 8.47 20.65
N ASN A 358 -2.12 7.68 19.66
CA ASN A 358 -2.25 7.87 18.21
C ASN A 358 -3.25 6.87 17.57
N ILE A 359 -3.89 5.98 18.34
CA ILE A 359 -4.86 4.99 17.82
C ILE A 359 -6.25 5.61 17.82
N ILE A 360 -6.92 5.53 16.67
CA ILE A 360 -8.19 6.21 16.44
C ILE A 360 -9.33 5.49 17.18
N THR A 361 -10.35 6.22 17.61
CA THR A 361 -11.58 5.62 18.14
C THR A 361 -12.61 5.57 17.01
N PRO A 362 -13.14 4.39 16.63
CA PRO A 362 -14.07 4.27 15.50
C PRO A 362 -15.45 4.87 15.81
N VAL A 363 -16.20 5.21 14.76
CA VAL A 363 -17.67 5.32 14.84
C VAL A 363 -18.29 3.93 14.75
N SER A 364 -19.61 3.78 14.96
CA SER A 364 -20.26 2.49 14.70
C SER A 364 -20.18 2.13 13.21
N ALA A 365 -20.08 0.83 12.88
CA ALA A 365 -20.04 0.40 11.48
C ALA A 365 -21.27 0.85 10.66
N SER A 366 -22.41 1.10 11.32
CA SER A 366 -23.62 1.70 10.75
C SER A 366 -23.47 3.18 10.30
N GLU A 367 -22.51 3.92 10.86
CA GLU A 367 -22.24 5.33 10.48
C GLU A 367 -21.21 5.44 9.34
N VAL A 368 -20.36 4.43 9.17
CA VAL A 368 -19.19 4.46 8.29
C VAL A 368 -19.51 4.79 6.83
N ILE A 369 -20.54 4.18 6.24
CA ILE A 369 -20.88 4.43 4.82
C ILE A 369 -21.22 5.92 4.61
N ALA A 370 -22.02 6.51 5.49
CA ALA A 370 -22.39 7.92 5.42
C ALA A 370 -21.19 8.86 5.71
N LEU A 371 -20.32 8.46 6.64
CA LEU A 371 -19.11 9.20 6.99
C LEU A 371 -18.09 9.24 5.85
N VAL A 372 -17.84 8.10 5.21
CA VAL A 372 -16.90 7.95 4.09
C VAL A 372 -17.45 8.65 2.84
N LEU A 373 -18.63 8.26 2.36
CA LEU A 373 -19.19 8.83 1.12
C LEU A 373 -19.52 10.34 1.25
N GLY A 374 -19.70 10.84 2.47
CA GLY A 374 -19.87 12.27 2.75
C GLY A 374 -18.58 13.09 2.81
N SER A 375 -17.39 12.46 2.74
CA SER A 375 -16.11 13.17 2.84
C SER A 375 -14.94 12.64 2.01
N VAL A 376 -15.09 11.53 1.28
CA VAL A 376 -13.98 10.91 0.54
C VAL A 376 -13.54 11.74 -0.68
N GLY A 377 -12.24 11.72 -0.97
CA GLY A 377 -11.65 12.13 -2.25
C GLY A 377 -11.42 13.64 -2.45
N PRO A 378 -10.76 14.03 -3.57
CA PRO A 378 -10.21 15.38 -3.76
C PRO A 378 -11.21 16.53 -3.68
N ALA A 379 -12.47 16.28 -4.06
CA ALA A 379 -13.52 17.30 -4.05
C ALA A 379 -13.96 17.73 -2.63
N ASN A 380 -13.64 16.95 -1.59
CA ASN A 380 -14.12 17.14 -0.22
C ASN A 380 -13.10 17.78 0.73
N VAL A 381 -11.92 18.18 0.24
CA VAL A 381 -10.93 18.93 1.03
C VAL A 381 -11.55 20.18 1.64
N GLY A 382 -11.53 20.28 2.96
CA GLY A 382 -12.10 21.41 3.71
C GLY A 382 -13.59 21.28 4.07
N SER A 383 -14.33 20.31 3.51
CA SER A 383 -15.73 20.05 3.86
C SER A 383 -15.91 19.64 5.32
N ASN A 384 -14.91 18.97 5.91
CA ASN A 384 -14.94 18.39 7.26
C ASN A 384 -14.76 19.40 8.42
N SER A 385 -15.29 20.62 8.30
CA SER A 385 -15.26 21.64 9.36
C SER A 385 -16.29 21.43 10.49
N ASN A 386 -17.13 20.38 10.45
CA ASN A 386 -18.24 20.21 11.39
C ASN A 386 -18.60 18.74 11.77
N SER A 387 -17.62 17.85 11.92
CA SER A 387 -17.82 16.50 12.52
C SER A 387 -16.67 16.13 13.48
N GLY A 388 -16.47 16.95 14.51
CA GLY A 388 -15.48 16.69 15.54
C GLY A 388 -15.97 15.70 16.60
N SER A 389 -15.49 14.46 16.55
CA SER A 389 -15.47 13.54 17.70
C SER A 389 -14.04 13.44 18.25
N GLY A 390 -13.50 14.59 18.65
CA GLY A 390 -12.19 14.72 19.30
C GLY A 390 -12.38 14.87 20.80
N SER A 391 -11.94 13.88 21.58
CA SER A 391 -12.09 13.86 23.04
C SER A 391 -11.07 14.76 23.75
N ASP A 392 -11.32 16.07 23.76
CA ASP A 392 -10.64 16.99 24.69
C ASP A 392 -11.30 16.90 26.08
N SER A 393 -10.63 16.29 27.05
CA SER A 393 -11.12 16.14 28.43
C SER A 393 -9.98 15.96 29.44
N ALA A 394 -9.29 17.04 29.75
CA ALA A 394 -8.42 17.12 30.92
C ALA A 394 -9.27 17.16 32.22
N PRO A 395 -8.86 16.47 33.31
CA PRO A 395 -9.72 16.29 34.48
C PRO A 395 -9.79 17.53 35.38
N SER A 396 -10.99 17.84 35.87
CA SER A 396 -11.23 18.75 36.99
C SER A 396 -11.98 18.03 38.11
N GLN A 397 -11.86 18.53 39.34
CA GLN A 397 -12.10 17.77 40.57
C GLN A 397 -13.56 17.84 41.06
N SER A 398 -14.03 16.76 41.69
CA SER A 398 -15.27 16.75 42.47
C SER A 398 -15.19 17.70 43.68
N PRO A 399 -16.35 18.10 44.21
CA PRO A 399 -16.69 17.58 45.54
C PRO A 399 -18.08 16.91 45.60
N GLU A 400 -18.41 16.33 46.76
CA GLU A 400 -19.48 15.33 46.94
C GLU A 400 -20.84 15.89 47.39
N SER A 401 -21.86 15.01 47.25
CA SER A 401 -23.00 14.83 48.16
C SER A 401 -24.19 15.81 48.11
N GLY A 402 -25.40 15.25 48.11
CA GLY A 402 -26.66 16.00 48.03
C GLY A 402 -27.90 15.09 47.90
N ASN A 403 -28.07 14.11 48.78
CA ASN A 403 -29.16 13.12 48.73
C ASN A 403 -30.53 13.71 49.11
N ASN A 404 -31.59 13.46 48.32
CA ASN A 404 -32.96 13.31 48.83
C ASN A 404 -33.92 12.56 47.88
N THR A 405 -35.01 12.01 48.41
CA THR A 405 -35.97 11.09 47.74
C THR A 405 -37.39 11.68 47.60
N THR A 406 -38.41 10.83 47.31
CA THR A 406 -39.89 11.03 47.45
C THR A 406 -40.61 11.65 46.22
N GLU A 407 -41.75 11.15 45.68
CA GLU A 407 -42.40 9.80 45.72
C GLU A 407 -43.55 9.69 44.65
N THR A 408 -43.90 8.46 44.23
CA THR A 408 -45.16 7.95 43.59
C THR A 408 -46.12 8.81 42.72
N SER A 409 -46.30 8.40 41.44
CA SER A 409 -47.50 7.78 40.78
C SER A 409 -48.97 8.19 41.12
N PRO A 410 -50.03 7.90 40.30
CA PRO A 410 -50.08 7.09 39.05
C PRO A 410 -51.05 7.57 37.90
N ALA A 411 -51.18 6.72 36.86
CA ALA A 411 -52.37 6.46 36.00
C ALA A 411 -52.41 6.93 34.51
N THR A 412 -53.19 6.16 33.72
CA THR A 412 -53.35 6.07 32.24
C THR A 412 -54.85 5.82 31.91
N PRO A 413 -55.30 5.49 30.68
CA PRO A 413 -54.98 5.96 29.30
C PRO A 413 -56.25 6.40 28.53
N GLU A 414 -56.14 6.80 27.24
CA GLU A 414 -57.17 6.70 26.16
C GLU A 414 -56.57 7.34 24.87
N THR A 415 -56.98 7.17 23.59
CA THR A 415 -57.57 6.15 22.69
C THR A 415 -57.58 6.80 21.27
N THR A 416 -57.71 6.01 20.19
CA THR A 416 -57.81 6.51 18.79
C THR A 416 -59.25 6.95 18.42
N PRO A 417 -59.44 7.71 17.31
CA PRO A 417 -60.01 7.04 16.13
C PRO A 417 -59.46 7.49 14.75
N GLU A 418 -59.89 6.75 13.73
CA GLU A 418 -59.51 6.80 12.31
C GLU A 418 -60.67 7.37 11.44
N THR A 419 -60.39 8.01 10.29
CA THR A 419 -61.20 7.92 9.04
C THR A 419 -60.63 8.71 7.84
N THR A 420 -60.86 8.17 6.63
CA THR A 420 -60.51 8.74 5.30
C THR A 420 -61.61 9.66 4.74
N PRO A 421 -61.41 10.31 3.56
CA PRO A 421 -62.18 9.87 2.39
C PRO A 421 -61.47 9.97 1.01
N GLU A 422 -62.18 9.52 -0.03
CA GLU A 422 -61.86 9.56 -1.47
C GLU A 422 -62.43 10.87 -2.13
N THR A 423 -62.46 11.19 -3.44
CA THR A 423 -62.49 10.46 -4.74
C THR A 423 -61.71 11.23 -5.85
N ALA A 424 -61.45 10.57 -6.99
CA ALA A 424 -60.93 11.13 -8.26
C ALA A 424 -61.83 12.26 -8.87
N LEU A 425 -61.45 12.99 -9.93
CA LEU A 425 -61.45 12.52 -11.34
C LEU A 425 -60.73 13.46 -12.36
N GLU A 426 -60.71 13.01 -13.61
CA GLU A 426 -59.96 13.48 -14.80
C GLU A 426 -60.25 14.91 -15.31
N THR A 427 -59.33 15.49 -16.11
CA THR A 427 -59.57 15.73 -17.56
C THR A 427 -58.32 16.19 -18.36
N THR A 428 -58.15 15.59 -19.53
CA THR A 428 -57.34 16.02 -20.71
C THR A 428 -58.29 16.01 -21.93
N PRO A 429 -57.89 16.11 -23.23
CA PRO A 429 -56.59 16.42 -23.87
C PRO A 429 -56.70 17.47 -25.03
N GLU A 430 -55.59 17.69 -25.76
CA GLU A 430 -55.47 17.69 -27.24
C GLU A 430 -53.95 17.72 -27.58
N ALA A 431 -53.42 16.77 -28.38
CA ALA A 431 -53.30 16.76 -29.85
C ALA A 431 -52.38 17.87 -30.39
N VAL A 432 -51.41 17.63 -31.30
CA VAL A 432 -51.42 16.93 -32.61
C VAL A 432 -50.02 16.30 -32.82
N SER A 433 -49.88 14.98 -33.08
CA SER A 433 -49.73 14.29 -34.39
C SER A 433 -48.40 14.58 -35.16
N GLU A 434 -47.79 13.67 -35.93
CA GLU A 434 -48.17 12.31 -36.39
C GLU A 434 -46.92 11.48 -36.80
N GLN A 435 -46.95 10.16 -36.54
CA GLN A 435 -46.73 9.00 -37.47
C GLN A 435 -45.57 8.96 -38.51
N GLU A 436 -44.97 7.82 -38.86
CA GLU A 436 -44.91 6.44 -38.28
C GLU A 436 -43.49 5.85 -38.57
N GLU A 437 -43.11 4.62 -38.97
CA GLU A 437 -43.68 3.31 -39.39
C GLU A 437 -42.51 2.28 -39.17
N THR A 438 -42.61 0.95 -39.02
CA THR A 438 -43.69 -0.08 -39.09
C THR A 438 -43.35 -1.23 -38.11
N GLU A 439 -44.30 -2.10 -37.75
CA GLU A 439 -44.10 -3.29 -36.89
C GLU A 439 -43.84 -4.61 -37.66
N THR A 440 -43.40 -5.67 -36.96
CA THR A 440 -44.09 -6.98 -37.03
C THR A 440 -43.83 -7.87 -35.79
N GLU A 441 -44.81 -8.69 -35.44
CA GLU A 441 -44.99 -9.43 -34.17
C GLU A 441 -44.26 -10.81 -34.07
N PRO A 442 -44.18 -11.45 -32.88
CA PRO A 442 -43.24 -12.53 -32.57
C PRO A 442 -43.80 -13.96 -32.73
N VAL A 443 -42.95 -14.97 -32.45
CA VAL A 443 -43.30 -16.40 -32.37
C VAL A 443 -42.69 -17.01 -31.11
N ALA A 444 -43.42 -17.92 -30.44
CA ALA A 444 -43.10 -18.40 -29.09
C ALA A 444 -42.61 -19.87 -29.00
N ASN A 445 -41.93 -20.16 -27.88
CA ASN A 445 -41.65 -21.45 -27.22
C ASN A 445 -41.24 -22.70 -28.03
N ALA A 446 -40.11 -23.28 -27.62
CA ALA A 446 -39.94 -24.72 -27.53
C ALA A 446 -39.37 -25.08 -26.15
N GLU A 447 -40.08 -25.93 -25.40
CA GLU A 447 -39.74 -26.39 -24.06
C GLU A 447 -39.12 -27.79 -24.13
N VAL A 448 -38.06 -28.07 -23.34
CA VAL A 448 -37.49 -29.42 -23.22
C VAL A 448 -37.43 -29.81 -21.74
N LYS A 449 -38.22 -30.83 -21.37
CA LYS A 449 -38.23 -31.41 -20.03
C LYS A 449 -37.19 -32.52 -19.87
N PRO A 450 -36.67 -32.76 -18.66
CA PRO A 450 -35.94 -33.98 -18.36
C PRO A 450 -36.88 -35.20 -18.33
N VAL A 451 -36.32 -36.38 -18.57
CA VAL A 451 -36.97 -37.69 -18.36
C VAL A 451 -36.06 -38.51 -17.47
N ALA A 452 -36.64 -39.25 -16.53
CA ALA A 452 -35.94 -40.19 -15.65
C ALA A 452 -36.85 -41.37 -15.34
N SER A 453 -36.30 -42.60 -15.30
CA SER A 453 -36.71 -43.71 -14.41
C SER A 453 -35.83 -44.96 -14.58
N ASP A 454 -35.93 -45.88 -13.61
CA ASP A 454 -35.75 -47.35 -13.70
C ASP A 454 -34.33 -48.00 -13.71
N ASP A 455 -33.66 -47.93 -12.54
CA ASP A 455 -33.37 -49.04 -11.59
C ASP A 455 -32.60 -50.37 -11.90
N CYS A 456 -32.01 -50.87 -10.78
CA CYS A 456 -31.62 -52.25 -10.37
C CYS A 456 -30.32 -52.96 -10.82
N GLU A 457 -29.44 -53.21 -9.82
CA GLU A 457 -28.62 -54.44 -9.54
C GLU A 457 -27.53 -54.87 -10.57
N GLU A 458 -26.36 -55.45 -10.28
CA GLU A 458 -25.61 -56.03 -9.12
C GLU A 458 -24.08 -55.96 -9.49
N GLU A 459 -22.99 -56.11 -8.71
CA GLU A 459 -22.63 -56.20 -7.27
C GLU A 459 -21.05 -56.09 -7.17
N THR A 460 -20.45 -56.28 -5.98
CA THR A 460 -19.05 -56.66 -5.63
C THR A 460 -18.03 -55.60 -5.14
N ASP A 461 -18.17 -55.24 -3.85
CA ASP A 461 -17.18 -55.47 -2.75
C ASP A 461 -15.84 -54.67 -2.64
N ALA A 462 -15.25 -54.74 -1.43
CA ALA A 462 -13.87 -54.45 -0.98
C ALA A 462 -13.44 -52.99 -0.62
N SER A 463 -13.93 -52.54 0.53
CA SER A 463 -13.21 -51.71 1.54
C SER A 463 -13.22 -52.50 2.89
N PRO A 464 -12.63 -52.13 4.06
CA PRO A 464 -12.04 -50.87 4.53
C PRO A 464 -10.58 -51.10 5.05
N SER A 465 -9.97 -50.52 6.10
CA SER A 465 -10.35 -49.56 7.17
C SER A 465 -9.10 -48.98 7.87
N LYS A 466 -9.24 -47.87 8.63
CA LYS A 466 -8.42 -47.64 9.84
C LYS A 466 -8.98 -46.56 10.79
N THR A 467 -9.16 -46.92 12.07
CA THR A 467 -9.41 -46.00 13.20
C THR A 467 -8.77 -46.57 14.49
N GLU A 468 -8.85 -45.81 15.58
CA GLU A 468 -8.09 -45.87 16.85
C GLU A 468 -8.15 -47.15 17.70
N GLU A 469 -7.20 -47.29 18.64
CA GLU A 469 -7.51 -47.38 20.10
C GLU A 469 -6.26 -47.06 20.97
N THR A 470 -6.44 -46.89 22.30
CA THR A 470 -5.45 -46.51 23.34
C THR A 470 -5.53 -47.52 24.54
N PRO A 471 -5.03 -47.36 25.81
CA PRO A 471 -4.28 -46.27 26.51
C PRO A 471 -3.21 -46.70 27.58
N VAL A 472 -2.76 -45.71 28.39
CA VAL A 472 -2.14 -45.70 29.76
C VAL A 472 -0.69 -46.20 30.06
N ALA A 473 0.13 -45.34 30.70
CA ALA A 473 0.61 -45.43 32.12
C ALA A 473 2.12 -45.16 32.41
N THR A 474 2.43 -44.11 33.21
CA THR A 474 3.69 -43.83 34.00
C THR A 474 5.03 -43.77 33.23
N GLY A 475 6.08 -43.01 33.57
CA GLY A 475 6.43 -42.10 34.67
C GLY A 475 7.97 -41.95 34.72
N ASP A 476 8.65 -41.01 35.38
CA ASP A 476 8.33 -39.74 36.07
C ASP A 476 9.67 -39.00 36.40
N CYS A 477 9.63 -37.73 36.86
CA CYS A 477 10.73 -36.93 37.46
C CYS A 477 11.94 -36.40 36.61
N ASP A 478 12.08 -35.06 36.63
CA ASP A 478 13.23 -34.23 37.05
C ASP A 478 14.48 -33.88 36.16
N ASP A 479 14.68 -32.56 36.08
CA ASP A 479 15.91 -31.75 36.27
C ASP A 479 17.09 -31.59 35.27
N GLU A 480 17.22 -30.33 34.82
CA GLU A 480 18.38 -29.40 34.92
C GLU A 480 19.70 -29.54 34.07
N ILE A 481 19.98 -28.44 33.34
CA ILE A 481 21.21 -27.60 33.39
C ILE A 481 22.44 -27.83 32.47
N GLU A 482 22.80 -26.73 31.78
CA GLU A 482 24.12 -26.20 31.35
C GLU A 482 25.17 -27.04 30.55
N ALA A 483 25.28 -26.67 29.26
CA ALA A 483 26.47 -26.00 28.66
C ALA A 483 27.82 -26.72 28.40
N ALA A 484 28.71 -25.98 27.71
CA ALA A 484 30.05 -26.32 27.18
C ALA A 484 30.07 -27.38 26.03
N ALA A 485 30.83 -27.28 24.91
CA ALA A 485 32.17 -26.73 24.64
C ALA A 485 33.31 -27.65 25.18
N ASP A 486 34.42 -27.95 24.50
CA ASP A 486 34.99 -27.47 23.23
C ASP A 486 36.10 -28.46 22.70
N THR A 487 36.70 -28.18 21.54
CA THR A 487 38.05 -28.58 21.07
C THR A 487 38.33 -30.00 20.53
N SER A 488 39.49 -30.08 19.82
CA SER A 488 40.13 -31.24 19.16
C SER A 488 39.38 -31.82 17.96
N SER A 489 39.84 -31.75 16.70
CA SER A 489 41.16 -31.54 16.06
C SER A 489 42.11 -32.74 16.10
N GLU A 490 42.28 -33.41 14.95
CA GLU A 490 43.49 -34.17 14.65
C GLU A 490 43.85 -34.13 13.16
N THR A 491 45.16 -34.12 12.90
CA THR A 491 45.88 -34.21 11.63
C THR A 491 45.82 -35.65 11.05
N GLU A 492 46.34 -36.03 9.86
CA GLU A 492 47.53 -35.56 9.15
C GLU A 492 47.64 -36.04 7.66
N GLN A 493 48.56 -35.40 6.92
CA GLN A 493 49.40 -35.95 5.83
C GLN A 493 48.85 -36.31 4.42
N LYS A 494 49.81 -36.41 3.48
CA LYS A 494 49.70 -36.50 2.00
C LYS A 494 50.90 -37.30 1.44
N PRO A 495 50.69 -38.18 0.44
CA PRO A 495 51.43 -38.08 -0.84
C PRO A 495 50.49 -38.28 -2.06
N ALA A 496 50.58 -37.64 -3.23
CA ALA A 496 51.68 -37.17 -4.11
C ALA A 496 51.95 -38.09 -5.35
N ALA A 497 51.43 -37.64 -6.50
CA ALA A 497 51.85 -37.91 -7.90
C ALA A 497 51.78 -39.34 -8.51
N SER A 498 51.16 -39.47 -9.70
CA SER A 498 51.90 -39.52 -11.00
C SER A 498 50.99 -39.86 -12.22
N ALA A 499 51.57 -39.69 -13.43
CA ALA A 499 51.20 -40.24 -14.75
C ALA A 499 50.25 -39.46 -15.69
N THR A 500 50.60 -39.50 -16.98
CA THR A 500 49.90 -38.94 -18.16
C THR A 500 50.34 -39.76 -19.39
N PRO A 501 49.53 -39.86 -20.45
CA PRO A 501 50.13 -39.68 -21.79
C PRO A 501 49.29 -38.86 -22.79
N SER A 502 50.02 -38.35 -23.79
CA SER A 502 49.66 -37.72 -25.09
C SER A 502 48.48 -38.34 -25.86
N LYS A 503 47.91 -37.76 -26.94
CA LYS A 503 48.28 -36.71 -27.95
C LYS A 503 46.93 -36.18 -28.56
N GLN A 504 46.78 -35.09 -29.34
CA GLN A 504 47.45 -34.72 -30.60
C GLN A 504 47.11 -33.27 -31.05
N ALA A 505 47.94 -32.73 -31.95
CA ALA A 505 47.93 -31.39 -32.58
C ALA A 505 46.72 -31.15 -33.56
N SER A 506 46.50 -29.97 -34.18
CA SER A 506 47.47 -28.95 -34.67
C SER A 506 46.92 -27.56 -35.07
N SER A 507 47.76 -26.51 -34.93
CA SER A 507 47.95 -25.26 -35.76
C SER A 507 46.75 -24.34 -36.09
N SER A 508 46.83 -23.00 -36.12
CA SER A 508 47.82 -21.92 -35.81
C SER A 508 47.04 -20.56 -35.77
N SER A 509 47.55 -19.32 -35.63
CA SER A 509 48.88 -18.65 -35.57
C SER A 509 48.86 -17.53 -34.47
N ASP A 510 49.79 -16.60 -34.21
CA ASP A 510 50.84 -15.78 -34.90
C ASP A 510 50.28 -14.65 -35.80
N ASP A 511 50.61 -13.34 -35.67
CA ASP A 511 51.58 -12.54 -34.87
C ASP A 511 50.89 -11.26 -34.28
N CYS A 512 51.17 -10.75 -33.07
CA CYS A 512 52.18 -9.74 -32.64
C CYS A 512 52.10 -8.33 -33.31
N ASP A 513 52.24 -7.17 -32.62
CA ASP A 513 52.29 -6.87 -31.15
C ASP A 513 51.47 -5.58 -30.81
N GLU A 514 51.82 -4.46 -30.13
CA GLU A 514 53.00 -3.87 -29.43
C GLU A 514 52.50 -2.77 -28.43
N GLU A 515 53.34 -2.24 -27.51
CA GLU A 515 53.05 -1.09 -26.60
C GLU A 515 54.31 -0.20 -26.40
N PRO A 516 54.19 1.13 -26.17
CA PRO A 516 54.91 1.71 -25.00
C PRO A 516 54.34 2.96 -24.28
N LYS A 517 54.14 2.84 -22.95
CA LYS A 517 54.65 3.66 -21.81
C LYS A 517 54.86 5.21 -21.83
N ALA A 518 54.25 5.87 -20.82
CA ALA A 518 54.78 6.75 -19.71
C ALA A 518 55.80 7.91 -19.92
N GLU A 519 55.94 8.96 -19.06
CA GLU A 519 55.24 9.36 -17.80
C GLU A 519 54.68 10.83 -17.84
N VAL A 520 55.12 11.95 -17.20
CA VAL A 520 56.24 12.29 -16.27
C VAL A 520 55.88 13.47 -15.31
N LYS A 521 56.28 13.41 -14.03
CA LYS A 521 56.31 14.50 -12.99
C LYS A 521 57.62 15.35 -13.05
N PRO A 522 58.00 16.33 -12.16
CA PRO A 522 57.59 16.74 -10.78
C PRO A 522 56.93 18.16 -10.73
N VAL A 523 56.97 19.10 -9.75
CA VAL A 523 57.79 19.50 -8.56
C VAL A 523 56.90 20.19 -7.49
N ALA A 524 57.38 20.39 -6.24
CA ALA A 524 56.71 21.17 -5.18
C ALA A 524 57.68 22.06 -4.34
N THR A 525 57.16 23.19 -3.82
CA THR A 525 57.77 24.14 -2.85
C THR A 525 56.64 24.93 -2.16
N GLY A 526 56.63 25.30 -0.86
CA GLY A 526 57.57 24.99 0.23
C GLY A 526 58.10 26.23 0.97
N TYR A 527 57.33 26.81 1.92
CA TYR A 527 57.82 27.62 3.07
C TYR A 527 56.70 27.80 4.14
N CYS A 528 57.05 28.30 5.32
CA CYS A 528 56.17 28.42 6.50
C CYS A 528 55.98 29.89 6.95
N ASP A 529 54.86 30.22 7.61
CA ASP A 529 54.76 30.56 9.06
C ASP A 529 53.44 31.32 9.44
N GLU A 530 53.24 31.48 10.75
CA GLU A 530 52.14 31.96 11.61
C GLU A 530 51.27 33.17 11.10
N GLU A 531 50.05 33.44 11.59
CA GLU A 531 49.56 33.44 12.99
C GLU A 531 48.03 33.12 13.14
N GLN A 532 47.51 33.09 14.37
CA GLN A 532 46.20 32.53 14.73
C GLN A 532 44.98 33.47 14.55
N THR A 533 43.80 32.89 14.28
CA THR A 533 42.57 33.17 15.06
C THR A 533 41.57 32.01 14.94
N SER A 534 40.55 31.99 15.81
CA SER A 534 39.72 30.82 16.11
C SER A 534 38.37 30.78 15.41
N GLU A 535 37.89 29.58 15.07
CA GLU A 535 36.58 29.07 15.53
C GLU A 535 36.49 27.54 15.42
N ALA A 536 35.55 26.91 16.14
CA ALA A 536 35.48 25.46 16.29
C ALA A 536 34.51 24.82 15.28
N ALA A 537 34.93 23.73 14.64
CA ALA A 537 34.18 23.02 13.60
C ALA A 537 34.00 21.52 13.91
N ALA A 538 32.97 20.95 13.27
CA ALA A 538 32.40 19.62 13.44
C ALA A 538 33.39 18.44 13.62
N ASP A 539 32.97 17.46 14.43
CA ASP A 539 33.50 16.10 14.37
C ASP A 539 33.13 15.46 13.02
N SER A 540 34.14 14.97 12.29
CA SER A 540 34.02 14.47 10.93
C SER A 540 34.68 13.10 10.81
N SER A 541 34.01 12.07 11.33
CA SER A 541 34.49 10.68 11.28
C SER A 541 34.39 10.07 9.88
N SER A 542 35.45 10.22 9.09
CA SER A 542 35.59 9.53 7.81
C SER A 542 35.77 8.03 8.00
N SER A 543 34.70 7.24 7.87
CA SER A 543 34.79 5.77 7.90
C SER A 543 35.42 5.24 6.61
N ALA A 544 36.65 4.72 6.69
CA ALA A 544 37.27 3.97 5.60
C ALA A 544 36.42 2.74 5.24
N GLY A 545 36.41 2.38 3.95
CA GLY A 545 35.43 1.42 3.41
C GLY A 545 35.49 0.02 4.04
N SER A 546 34.31 -0.53 4.33
CA SER A 546 34.17 -1.97 4.59
C SER A 546 34.73 -2.76 3.42
N SER A 547 35.63 -3.71 3.68
CA SER A 547 36.16 -4.65 2.67
C SER A 547 35.11 -5.61 2.10
N THR A 548 33.94 -5.65 2.75
CA THR A 548 32.86 -6.61 2.51
C THR A 548 31.56 -5.84 2.24
N ALA A 549 30.95 -6.10 1.09
CA ALA A 549 29.63 -5.59 0.75
C ALA A 549 28.57 -6.23 1.65
N GLN A 550 27.40 -5.59 1.79
CA GLN A 550 26.26 -6.22 2.47
C GLN A 550 25.68 -7.36 1.63
N MET A 551 24.87 -8.22 2.26
CA MET A 551 24.05 -9.17 1.50
C MET A 551 23.09 -8.38 0.59
N TYR A 552 22.94 -8.80 -0.67
CA TYR A 552 22.32 -8.05 -1.76
C TYR A 552 22.99 -6.69 -2.13
N GLY A 553 24.13 -6.34 -1.52
CA GLY A 553 24.95 -5.21 -1.92
C GLY A 553 25.74 -5.47 -3.22
N GLN A 554 26.14 -4.40 -3.89
CA GLN A 554 27.03 -4.48 -5.06
C GLN A 554 28.44 -4.92 -4.62
N CYS A 555 28.98 -5.90 -5.32
CA CYS A 555 30.29 -6.53 -5.07
C CYS A 555 31.20 -6.51 -6.31
N GLY A 556 30.80 -5.82 -7.38
CA GLY A 556 31.56 -5.77 -8.62
C GLY A 556 30.79 -5.10 -9.75
N GLY A 557 31.48 -4.93 -10.87
CA GLY A 557 31.00 -4.22 -12.04
C GLY A 557 32.12 -3.40 -12.67
N LYS A 558 32.06 -3.17 -13.98
CA LYS A 558 32.95 -2.25 -14.67
C LYS A 558 32.80 -0.84 -14.08
N ASN A 559 33.91 -0.28 -13.62
CA ASN A 559 34.01 0.98 -12.87
C ASN A 559 33.53 0.93 -11.40
N TRP A 560 33.22 -0.23 -10.81
CA TRP A 560 32.94 -0.35 -9.38
C TRP A 560 34.24 -0.25 -8.55
N THR A 561 34.30 0.72 -7.63
CA THR A 561 35.43 0.94 -6.71
C THR A 561 35.09 0.67 -5.24
N GLY A 562 33.89 0.16 -4.95
CA GLY A 562 33.46 -0.22 -3.61
C GLY A 562 33.92 -1.63 -3.23
N ALA A 563 33.31 -2.17 -2.17
CA ALA A 563 33.64 -3.50 -1.65
C ALA A 563 33.45 -4.61 -2.70
N THR A 564 34.35 -5.60 -2.72
CA THR A 564 34.32 -6.72 -3.68
C THR A 564 34.14 -8.10 -3.01
N THR A 565 34.30 -8.17 -1.68
CA THR A 565 34.03 -9.37 -0.88
C THR A 565 32.55 -9.40 -0.46
N CYS A 566 31.98 -10.59 -0.27
CA CYS A 566 30.60 -10.76 0.23
C CYS A 566 30.58 -11.41 1.62
N PRO A 567 29.49 -11.27 2.41
CA PRO A 567 29.38 -11.88 3.74
C PRO A 567 29.38 -13.41 3.69
N SER A 568 29.82 -14.05 4.78
CA SER A 568 29.85 -15.50 4.93
C SER A 568 28.52 -16.18 4.54
N GLY A 569 28.58 -17.25 3.75
CA GLY A 569 27.40 -17.97 3.23
C GLY A 569 26.85 -17.44 1.90
N THR A 570 27.31 -16.26 1.45
CA THR A 570 26.92 -15.65 0.17
C THR A 570 28.06 -15.67 -0.85
N SER A 571 27.77 -15.36 -2.12
CA SER A 571 28.78 -15.23 -3.17
C SER A 571 28.46 -14.09 -4.12
N CYS A 572 29.49 -13.41 -4.62
CA CYS A 572 29.34 -12.37 -5.63
C CYS A 572 28.92 -12.99 -6.97
N LYS A 573 27.79 -12.56 -7.53
CA LYS A 573 27.28 -12.99 -8.83
C LYS A 573 27.17 -11.82 -9.77
N LYS A 574 27.86 -11.91 -10.92
CA LYS A 574 27.70 -10.97 -12.04
C LYS A 574 26.28 -11.07 -12.59
N MET A 575 25.60 -9.94 -12.69
CA MET A 575 24.29 -9.82 -13.36
C MET A 575 24.45 -9.23 -14.76
N ASN A 576 25.30 -8.21 -14.91
CA ASN A 576 25.70 -7.65 -16.19
C ASN A 576 27.15 -7.12 -16.11
N ASP A 577 27.67 -6.47 -17.16
CA ASP A 577 29.06 -5.97 -17.18
C ASP A 577 29.34 -4.87 -16.14
N TYR A 578 28.34 -4.11 -15.73
CA TYR A 578 28.45 -2.97 -14.81
C TYR A 578 27.96 -3.29 -13.39
N TYR A 579 27.40 -4.47 -13.14
CA TYR A 579 26.82 -4.84 -11.85
C TYR A 579 26.95 -6.33 -11.49
N SER A 580 27.49 -6.58 -10.29
CA SER A 580 27.53 -7.87 -9.60
C SER A 580 27.02 -7.72 -8.17
N GLN A 581 26.27 -8.70 -7.65
CA GLN A 581 25.61 -8.64 -6.34
C GLN A 581 25.93 -9.83 -5.44
N CYS A 582 26.00 -9.63 -4.13
CA CYS A 582 26.15 -10.71 -3.14
C CYS A 582 24.83 -11.46 -2.91
N ILE A 583 24.75 -12.74 -3.29
CA ILE A 583 23.53 -13.56 -3.06
C ILE A 583 23.83 -14.87 -2.30
N GLY A 584 22.84 -15.34 -1.53
CA GLY A 584 22.93 -16.53 -0.68
C GLY A 584 22.99 -17.85 -1.45
N SER A 585 23.66 -18.84 -0.87
CA SER A 585 23.98 -20.11 -1.56
C SER A 585 22.80 -21.06 -1.83
N ASN A 586 21.61 -20.80 -1.26
CA ASN A 586 20.40 -21.60 -1.53
C ASN A 586 19.67 -21.23 -2.83
N SER A 587 20.01 -20.10 -3.47
CA SER A 587 19.51 -19.74 -4.81
C SER A 587 20.14 -20.66 -5.87
N ARG A 588 19.53 -21.82 -6.12
CA ARG A 588 19.95 -22.77 -7.17
C ARG A 588 19.75 -22.18 -8.57
N VAL A 589 20.68 -21.35 -9.02
CA VAL A 589 20.84 -20.97 -10.42
C VAL A 589 21.06 -22.25 -11.23
N ARG A 590 20.03 -22.72 -11.94
CA ARG A 590 20.18 -23.77 -12.95
C ARG A 590 21.12 -23.22 -14.01
N ARG A 591 22.35 -23.76 -14.08
CA ARG A 591 23.24 -23.46 -15.19
C ARG A 591 22.60 -23.98 -16.47
N TYR A 592 22.37 -23.11 -17.44
CA TYR A 592 22.30 -23.55 -18.82
C TYR A 592 23.65 -24.18 -19.16
N VAL A 593 23.61 -25.46 -19.51
CA VAL A 593 24.62 -26.11 -20.35
C VAL A 593 24.07 -26.11 -21.77
N GLN A 594 24.96 -26.08 -22.76
CA GLN A 594 24.66 -25.90 -24.19
C GLN A 594 23.71 -26.98 -24.73
#